data_AF-A0A8S8YIT0-F1
#
_entry.id   AF-A0A8S8YIT0-F1
#
_cell.length_a   1.000
_cell.length_b   1.000
_cell.length_c   1.000
_cell.angle_alpha   90.00
_cell.angle_beta   90.00
_cell.angle_gamma   90.00
#
_symmetry.space_group_name_H-M   'P 1'
#
loop_
_entity.id
_entity.type
_entity.pdbx_description
1 polymer ?
#
loop_
_entity_poly.entity_id
_entity_poly.type
_entity_poly.pdbx_seq_one_letter_code
_entity_poly.pdbx_strand_id
1 'polypeptide(L)'
;MKPYTIMVSVLTDNDLDGLPDIYDEDDDNDGWSDEMEDLCSNDGMDESSTPQDTDSDELCNSIDEDDDDDGFTDEEEATCMSDPEDANDTPSDLDGNGVCDALESDTDGDGWADGLENACGTDPMDSTSVPDDNDADQSCDILDDDDDNDGHPM
;
A
#
# COMPACT_ATOMS: atom_id res chain seq x y z
N MET A 1 4.20 -6.47 -75.50
CA MET A 1 4.88 -6.24 -74.21
C MET A 1 4.21 -7.11 -73.18
N LYS A 2 4.97 -7.83 -72.33
CA LYS A 2 4.38 -8.53 -71.19
C LYS A 2 4.30 -7.54 -70.02
N PRO A 3 3.17 -7.41 -69.32
CA PRO A 3 3.11 -6.60 -68.12
C PRO A 3 3.99 -7.23 -67.03
N TYR A 4 4.65 -6.39 -66.24
CA TYR A 4 5.30 -6.77 -65.00
C TYR A 4 4.42 -6.30 -63.85
N THR A 5 4.18 -7.19 -62.89
CA THR A 5 3.53 -6.83 -61.63
C THR A 5 4.61 -6.65 -60.60
N ILE A 6 4.66 -5.47 -59.98
CA ILE A 6 5.48 -5.21 -58.79
C ILE A 6 4.54 -5.31 -57.60
N MET A 7 4.86 -6.17 -56.65
CA MET A 7 4.18 -6.25 -55.36
C MET A 7 4.93 -5.31 -54.41
N VAL A 8 4.24 -4.32 -53.86
CA VAL A 8 4.77 -3.46 -52.80
C VAL A 8 4.02 -3.83 -51.54
N SER A 9 4.74 -4.28 -50.52
CA SER A 9 4.25 -4.44 -49.16
C SER A 9 4.62 -3.20 -48.38
N VAL A 10 3.63 -2.53 -47.80
CA VAL A 10 3.81 -1.47 -46.82
C VAL A 10 3.50 -2.11 -45.48
N LEU A 11 4.45 -2.02 -44.55
CA LEU A 11 4.23 -2.39 -43.16
C LEU A 11 3.50 -1.23 -42.48
N THR A 12 2.72 -1.51 -41.45
CA THR A 12 2.12 -0.48 -40.60
C THR A 12 3.23 0.25 -39.84
N ASP A 13 2.94 1.50 -39.51
CA ASP A 13 3.82 2.49 -38.87
C ASP A 13 2.82 3.46 -38.22
N ASN A 14 2.39 3.16 -36.99
CA ASN A 14 1.23 3.78 -36.33
C ASN A 14 1.52 5.23 -35.90
N ASP A 15 2.71 5.49 -35.39
CA ASP A 15 3.19 6.80 -34.94
C ASP A 15 3.92 7.64 -36.01
N LEU A 16 4.29 7.02 -37.15
CA LEU A 16 4.99 7.62 -38.28
C LEU A 16 6.45 8.01 -37.99
N ASP A 17 7.13 7.31 -37.09
CA ASP A 17 8.54 7.55 -36.78
C ASP A 17 9.51 6.97 -37.83
N GLY A 18 9.00 6.05 -38.66
CA GLY A 18 9.72 5.38 -39.75
C GLY A 18 10.27 3.99 -39.41
N LEU A 19 10.03 3.48 -38.20
CA LEU A 19 10.09 2.08 -37.82
C LEU A 19 8.70 1.45 -38.04
N PRO A 20 8.63 0.29 -38.70
CA PRO A 20 7.36 -0.40 -38.80
C PRO A 20 6.97 -1.09 -37.49
N ASP A 21 5.68 -1.10 -37.13
CA ASP A 21 5.17 -1.58 -35.83
C ASP A 21 5.79 -2.92 -35.37
N ILE A 22 5.95 -3.87 -36.30
CA ILE A 22 6.55 -5.19 -36.00
C ILE A 22 8.03 -5.16 -35.56
N TYR A 23 8.66 -4.00 -35.59
CA TYR A 23 10.04 -3.69 -35.23
C TYR A 23 10.14 -2.43 -34.36
N ASP A 24 9.02 -1.81 -34.01
CA ASP A 24 8.96 -0.77 -32.99
C ASP A 24 8.82 -1.43 -31.61
N GLU A 25 9.22 -0.70 -30.58
CA GLU A 25 8.99 -1.11 -29.18
C GLU A 25 7.93 -0.22 -28.50
N ASP A 26 7.49 0.85 -29.17
CA ASP A 26 6.50 1.84 -28.71
C ASP A 26 5.71 2.32 -29.95
N ASP A 27 4.65 1.59 -30.30
CA ASP A 27 3.91 1.74 -31.56
C ASP A 27 3.13 3.08 -31.66
N ASP A 28 2.94 3.82 -30.57
CA ASP A 28 2.25 5.12 -30.55
C ASP A 28 3.08 6.30 -30.01
N ASN A 29 4.32 6.03 -29.55
CA ASN A 29 5.33 6.99 -29.10
C ASN A 29 4.87 7.84 -27.91
N ASP A 30 4.05 7.27 -27.01
CA ASP A 30 3.57 7.93 -25.80
C ASP A 30 4.55 7.86 -24.61
N GLY A 31 5.58 7.03 -24.73
CA GLY A 31 6.64 6.82 -23.74
C GLY A 31 6.55 5.50 -22.97
N TRP A 32 5.52 4.69 -23.19
CA TRP A 32 5.40 3.33 -22.69
C TRP A 32 5.69 2.33 -23.80
N SER A 33 6.43 1.26 -23.48
CA SER A 33 6.66 0.21 -24.48
C SER A 33 5.42 -0.67 -24.66
N ASP A 34 5.20 -1.20 -25.87
CA ASP A 34 4.10 -2.12 -26.17
C ASP A 34 4.04 -3.32 -25.20
N GLU A 35 5.22 -3.83 -24.79
CA GLU A 35 5.32 -4.95 -23.84
C GLU A 35 4.75 -4.55 -22.48
N MET A 36 5.04 -3.33 -22.04
CA MET A 36 4.57 -2.83 -20.76
C MET A 36 3.07 -2.52 -20.81
N GLU A 37 2.60 -1.91 -21.88
CA GLU A 37 1.17 -1.65 -22.03
C GLU A 37 0.34 -2.94 -22.07
N ASP A 38 0.81 -3.98 -22.76
CA ASP A 38 0.14 -5.29 -22.76
C ASP A 38 0.09 -5.91 -21.35
N LEU A 39 1.15 -5.75 -20.55
CA LEU A 39 1.17 -6.17 -19.13
C LEU A 39 0.17 -5.38 -18.28
N CYS A 40 0.11 -4.07 -18.50
CA CYS A 40 -0.75 -3.12 -17.77
C CYS A 40 -2.18 -3.04 -18.32
N SER A 41 -2.53 -3.87 -19.33
CA SER A 41 -3.84 -3.90 -19.99
C SER A 41 -4.24 -2.59 -20.70
N ASN A 42 -3.26 -1.92 -21.29
CA ASN A 42 -3.38 -0.73 -22.13
C ASN A 42 -3.23 -1.07 -23.63
N ASP A 43 -3.53 -0.11 -24.50
CA ASP A 43 -3.52 -0.26 -25.95
C ASP A 43 -2.37 0.53 -26.57
N GLY A 44 -1.22 -0.11 -26.82
CA GLY A 44 -0.02 0.54 -27.39
C GLY A 44 -0.10 1.01 -28.82
N MET A 45 -1.33 1.12 -29.35
CA MET A 45 -1.62 1.77 -30.62
C MET A 45 -2.34 3.11 -30.42
N ASP A 46 -2.66 3.49 -29.18
CA ASP A 46 -3.44 4.66 -28.79
C ASP A 46 -2.69 5.48 -27.72
N GLU A 47 -2.04 6.56 -28.14
CA GLU A 47 -1.26 7.52 -27.31
C GLU A 47 -2.00 8.09 -26.08
N SER A 48 -3.32 7.85 -25.98
CA SER A 48 -4.16 8.27 -24.85
C SER A 48 -4.42 7.15 -23.84
N SER A 49 -3.91 5.95 -24.10
CA SER A 49 -4.06 4.73 -23.30
C SER A 49 -2.81 4.43 -22.48
N THR A 50 -2.33 5.38 -21.68
CA THR A 50 -1.14 5.16 -20.84
C THR A 50 -1.47 4.36 -19.56
N PRO A 51 -0.57 3.47 -19.10
CA PRO A 51 -0.61 2.91 -17.75
C PRO A 51 -0.65 3.98 -16.64
N GLN A 52 -1.23 3.63 -15.50
CA GLN A 52 -1.08 4.40 -14.25
C GLN A 52 0.24 3.99 -13.61
N ASP A 53 1.02 4.98 -13.20
CA ASP A 53 2.35 4.86 -12.62
C ASP A 53 2.49 6.03 -11.61
N THR A 54 2.27 5.73 -10.33
CA THR A 54 2.11 6.74 -9.28
C THR A 54 3.46 7.33 -8.86
N ASP A 55 4.51 6.52 -8.79
CA ASP A 55 5.86 6.92 -8.35
C ASP A 55 6.80 7.31 -9.52
N SER A 56 6.40 7.01 -10.76
CA SER A 56 7.15 7.26 -11.99
C SER A 56 8.43 6.43 -12.15
N ASP A 57 8.43 5.17 -11.72
CA ASP A 57 9.58 4.26 -11.84
C ASP A 57 9.61 3.41 -13.15
N GLU A 58 8.62 3.62 -14.02
CA GLU A 58 8.37 2.89 -15.27
C GLU A 58 7.72 1.50 -15.08
N LEU A 59 7.25 1.17 -13.87
CA LEU A 59 6.30 0.10 -13.58
C LEU A 59 4.90 0.70 -13.43
N CYS A 60 3.89 -0.01 -13.92
CA CYS A 60 2.53 0.45 -13.69
C CYS A 60 2.01 -0.13 -12.38
N ASN A 61 1.12 0.60 -11.70
CA ASN A 61 0.57 0.21 -10.41
C ASN A 61 0.01 -1.23 -10.36
N SER A 62 -0.48 -1.75 -11.49
CA SER A 62 -1.03 -3.11 -11.54
C SER A 62 0.01 -4.24 -11.37
N ILE A 63 1.30 -3.93 -11.50
CA ILE A 63 2.42 -4.88 -11.39
C ILE A 63 3.54 -4.39 -10.47
N ASP A 64 3.45 -3.16 -9.96
CA ASP A 64 4.29 -2.68 -8.89
C ASP A 64 3.91 -3.36 -7.56
N GLU A 65 4.86 -3.46 -6.63
CA GLU A 65 4.61 -3.93 -5.26
C GLU A 65 4.53 -2.78 -4.25
N ASP A 66 4.94 -1.56 -4.62
CA ASP A 66 5.00 -0.34 -3.80
C ASP A 66 4.64 0.86 -4.71
N ASP A 67 3.34 1.08 -4.92
CA ASP A 67 2.79 2.01 -5.93
C ASP A 67 3.28 3.47 -5.78
N ASP A 68 3.67 3.90 -4.57
CA ASP A 68 4.09 5.28 -4.29
C ASP A 68 5.53 5.44 -3.78
N ASP A 69 6.25 4.33 -3.68
CA ASP A 69 7.69 4.21 -3.39
C ASP A 69 8.07 4.83 -2.01
N ASP A 70 7.13 4.78 -1.05
CA ASP A 70 7.30 5.29 0.31
C ASP A 70 7.99 4.28 1.25
N GLY A 71 8.13 3.03 0.78
CA GLY A 71 8.80 1.93 1.45
C GLY A 71 7.88 0.96 2.18
N PHE A 72 6.57 1.08 2.01
CA PHE A 72 5.56 0.11 2.44
C PHE A 72 4.90 -0.53 1.21
N THR A 73 4.78 -1.85 1.19
CA THR A 73 4.14 -2.52 0.04
C THR A 73 2.63 -2.29 0.02
N ASP A 74 2.00 -2.32 -1.16
CA ASP A 74 0.54 -2.17 -1.29
C ASP A 74 -0.24 -3.15 -0.39
N GLU A 75 0.30 -4.36 -0.18
CA GLU A 75 -0.29 -5.38 0.69
C GLU A 75 -0.21 -4.97 2.17
N GLU A 76 0.92 -4.40 2.61
CA GLU A 76 1.11 -3.89 3.97
C GLU A 76 0.16 -2.71 4.22
N GLU A 77 0.09 -1.78 3.28
CA GLU A 77 -0.75 -0.59 3.37
C GLU A 77 -2.24 -0.90 3.38
N ALA A 78 -2.70 -1.76 2.46
CA ALA A 78 -4.07 -2.24 2.46
C ALA A 78 -4.45 -2.95 3.77
N THR A 79 -3.48 -3.61 4.41
CA THR A 79 -3.68 -4.27 5.71
C THR A 79 -3.72 -3.25 6.85
N CYS A 80 -2.89 -2.21 6.76
CA CYS A 80 -2.74 -1.16 7.77
C CYS A 80 -3.67 0.04 7.57
N MET A 81 -4.55 -0.03 6.57
CA MET A 81 -5.54 1.00 6.22
C MET A 81 -4.93 2.34 5.80
N SER A 82 -3.74 2.30 5.19
CA SER A 82 -3.14 3.44 4.49
C SER A 82 -3.42 3.37 2.97
N ASP A 83 -3.05 4.41 2.22
CA ASP A 83 -3.38 4.56 0.80
C ASP A 83 -2.14 4.31 -0.06
N PRO A 84 -2.08 3.19 -0.81
CA PRO A 84 -0.88 2.84 -1.58
C PRO A 84 -0.56 3.76 -2.74
N GLU A 85 -1.43 4.72 -3.04
CA GLU A 85 -1.17 5.73 -4.07
C GLU A 85 -0.75 7.10 -3.47
N ASP A 86 -0.52 7.23 -2.17
CA ASP A 86 -0.13 8.48 -1.50
C ASP A 86 1.01 8.28 -0.48
N ALA A 87 2.24 8.58 -0.90
CA ALA A 87 3.47 8.46 -0.12
C ALA A 87 3.53 9.29 1.19
N ASN A 88 2.46 10.01 1.55
CA ASN A 88 2.32 10.69 2.83
C ASN A 88 1.30 10.01 3.77
N ASP A 89 0.57 9.02 3.31
CA ASP A 89 -0.35 8.19 4.07
C ASP A 89 0.33 6.84 4.32
N THR A 90 1.20 6.79 5.33
CA THR A 90 1.92 5.57 5.70
C THR A 90 1.23 4.83 6.85
N PRO A 91 1.45 3.51 6.99
CA PRO A 91 1.06 2.76 8.18
C PRO A 91 1.54 3.42 9.48
N SER A 92 0.62 3.64 10.43
CA SER A 92 0.98 4.14 11.78
C SER A 92 1.53 3.01 12.64
N ASP A 93 2.62 3.28 13.38
CA ASP A 93 3.30 2.35 14.31
C ASP A 93 3.74 3.17 15.54
N LEU A 94 2.83 3.32 16.51
CA LEU A 94 2.96 4.23 17.64
C LEU A 94 4.05 3.76 18.63
N ASP A 95 4.13 2.46 18.88
CA ASP A 95 5.12 1.88 19.79
C ASP A 95 6.48 1.58 19.10
N GLY A 96 6.50 1.58 17.76
CA GLY A 96 7.69 1.39 16.93
C GLY A 96 8.15 -0.06 16.86
N ASN A 97 7.27 -1.03 17.06
CA ASN A 97 7.61 -2.44 17.08
C ASN A 97 7.61 -3.11 15.68
N GLY A 98 7.14 -2.39 14.66
CA GLY A 98 7.07 -2.84 13.26
C GLY A 98 5.76 -3.55 12.90
N VAL A 99 4.75 -3.51 13.76
CA VAL A 99 3.36 -3.87 13.47
C VAL A 99 2.55 -2.59 13.51
N CYS A 100 1.75 -2.33 12.47
CA CYS A 100 0.97 -1.11 12.46
C CYS A 100 -0.17 -1.14 13.48
N ASP A 101 -0.52 0.02 14.05
CA ASP A 101 -1.55 0.24 15.07
C ASP A 101 -2.87 -0.48 14.73
N ALA A 102 -3.23 -0.53 13.44
CA ALA A 102 -4.46 -1.17 12.95
C ALA A 102 -4.54 -2.69 13.23
N LEU A 103 -3.40 -3.34 13.48
CA LEU A 103 -3.28 -4.77 13.77
C LEU A 103 -3.01 -5.08 15.25
N GLU A 104 -2.88 -4.05 16.08
CA GLU A 104 -2.49 -4.20 17.47
C GLU A 104 -3.69 -4.21 18.42
N SER A 105 -3.45 -4.70 19.64
CA SER A 105 -4.42 -4.67 20.73
C SER A 105 -3.97 -3.85 21.93
N ASP A 106 -2.75 -3.34 21.87
CA ASP A 106 -2.03 -2.52 22.85
C ASP A 106 -1.18 -1.58 21.97
N THR A 107 -1.77 -0.46 21.57
CA THR A 107 -1.26 0.38 20.48
C THR A 107 -0.03 1.17 20.90
N ASP A 108 0.09 1.54 22.18
CA ASP A 108 1.24 2.29 22.67
C ASP A 108 2.32 1.42 23.33
N GLY A 109 2.08 0.12 23.45
CA GLY A 109 3.03 -0.89 23.91
C GLY A 109 3.37 -0.79 25.39
N ASP A 110 2.51 -0.18 26.21
CA ASP A 110 2.77 0.00 27.64
C ASP A 110 2.45 -1.24 28.50
N GLY A 111 1.80 -2.24 27.90
CA GLY A 111 1.43 -3.51 28.51
C GLY A 111 -0.04 -3.62 28.91
N TRP A 112 -0.84 -2.57 28.69
CA TRP A 112 -2.29 -2.60 28.86
C TRP A 112 -2.98 -2.63 27.49
N ALA A 113 -3.92 -3.56 27.31
CA ALA A 113 -4.65 -3.64 26.05
C ALA A 113 -5.61 -2.44 25.90
N ASP A 114 -5.75 -1.88 24.70
CA ASP A 114 -6.57 -0.68 24.44
C ASP A 114 -8.00 -0.83 24.98
N GLY A 115 -8.57 -2.03 24.84
CA GLY A 115 -9.92 -2.33 25.29
C GLY A 115 -10.06 -2.28 26.82
N LEU A 116 -9.00 -2.64 27.54
CA LEU A 116 -8.94 -2.58 29.00
C LEU A 116 -8.72 -1.14 29.46
N GLU A 117 -7.81 -0.41 28.85
CA GLU A 117 -7.58 1.01 29.12
C GLU A 117 -8.84 1.85 28.92
N ASN A 118 -9.54 1.65 27.81
CA ASN A 118 -10.84 2.29 27.57
C ASN A 118 -11.86 1.97 28.67
N ALA A 119 -11.83 0.77 29.24
CA ALA A 119 -12.71 0.37 30.33
C ALA A 119 -12.28 0.96 31.69
N CYS A 120 -10.97 1.13 31.89
CA CYS A 120 -10.37 1.73 33.09
C CYS A 120 -10.31 3.27 33.04
N GLY A 121 -10.57 3.87 31.86
CA GLY A 121 -10.64 5.31 31.65
C GLY A 121 -9.29 5.98 31.34
N THR A 122 -8.34 5.21 30.83
CA THR A 122 -7.03 5.69 30.38
C THR A 122 -6.95 5.83 28.85
N ASP A 123 -5.89 6.46 28.35
CA ASP A 123 -5.70 6.78 26.93
C ASP A 123 -4.79 5.73 26.26
N PRO A 124 -5.32 4.86 25.38
CA PRO A 124 -4.56 3.76 24.77
C PRO A 124 -3.53 4.17 23.73
N MET A 125 -3.35 5.47 23.53
CA MET A 125 -2.40 6.05 22.59
C MET A 125 -1.30 6.83 23.33
N ASP A 126 -1.20 6.69 24.65
CA ASP A 126 -0.23 7.37 25.50
C ASP A 126 0.31 6.38 26.53
N SER A 127 1.50 5.83 26.25
CA SER A 127 2.18 4.84 27.10
C SER A 127 2.52 5.31 28.53
N THR A 128 2.18 6.54 28.88
CA THR A 128 2.27 7.06 30.25
C THR A 128 0.93 7.09 30.99
N SER A 129 -0.16 6.78 30.29
CA SER A 129 -1.53 6.73 30.75
C SER A 129 -1.93 5.28 31.10
N VAL A 130 -1.30 4.69 32.11
CA VAL A 130 -1.66 3.34 32.59
C VAL A 130 -2.80 3.37 33.62
N PRO A 131 -3.65 2.33 33.68
CA PRO A 131 -4.60 2.12 34.77
C PRO A 131 -3.93 2.00 36.15
N ASP A 132 -4.66 2.39 37.21
CA ASP A 132 -4.29 2.03 38.58
C ASP A 132 -4.49 0.50 38.76
N ASP A 133 -3.46 -0.19 39.27
CA ASP A 133 -3.41 -1.65 39.49
C ASP A 133 -2.58 -1.92 40.76
N ASN A 134 -3.24 -1.89 41.92
CA ASN A 134 -2.56 -1.86 43.22
C ASN A 134 -1.97 -3.22 43.65
N ASP A 135 -2.50 -4.35 43.14
CA ASP A 135 -1.96 -5.69 43.39
C ASP A 135 -1.11 -6.26 42.23
N ALA A 136 -1.07 -5.56 41.09
CA ALA A 136 -0.30 -5.87 39.88
C ALA A 136 -0.77 -7.15 39.17
N ASP A 137 -2.08 -7.42 39.14
CA ASP A 137 -2.66 -8.60 38.50
C ASP A 137 -3.20 -8.38 37.07
N GLN A 138 -3.04 -7.16 36.53
CA GLN A 138 -3.56 -6.71 35.22
C GLN A 138 -5.09 -6.55 35.18
N SER A 139 -5.75 -6.50 36.32
CA SER A 139 -7.06 -5.92 36.50
C SER A 139 -6.88 -4.52 37.08
N CYS A 140 -7.50 -3.51 36.48
CA CYS A 140 -7.44 -2.18 37.07
C CYS A 140 -8.37 -2.08 38.28
N ASP A 141 -8.00 -1.27 39.27
CA ASP A 141 -8.72 -1.12 40.56
C ASP A 141 -10.23 -0.83 40.37
N ILE A 142 -10.62 -0.13 39.29
CA ILE A 142 -12.04 0.19 39.02
C ILE A 142 -12.86 -1.03 38.55
N LEU A 143 -12.22 -2.06 38.02
CA LEU A 143 -12.82 -3.31 37.55
C LEU A 143 -12.48 -4.50 38.45
N ASP A 144 -11.52 -4.34 39.36
CA ASP A 144 -11.16 -5.33 40.36
C ASP A 144 -12.10 -5.25 41.58
N ASP A 145 -12.46 -6.42 42.10
CA ASP A 145 -13.22 -6.55 43.32
C ASP A 145 -12.29 -6.65 44.57
N ASP A 146 -10.97 -6.90 44.44
CA ASP A 146 -10.00 -7.12 45.53
C ASP A 146 -8.63 -6.46 45.24
N ASP A 147 -8.60 -5.11 45.24
CA ASP A 147 -7.43 -4.25 44.91
C ASP A 147 -6.09 -4.59 45.59
N ASP A 148 -6.09 -5.35 46.70
CA ASP A 148 -4.85 -5.70 47.41
C ASP A 148 -4.61 -7.21 47.56
N ASN A 149 -5.45 -8.01 46.90
CA ASN A 149 -5.43 -9.48 46.88
C ASN A 149 -5.35 -10.09 48.29
N ASP A 150 -5.97 -9.46 49.29
CA ASP A 150 -5.97 -9.95 50.68
C ASP A 150 -7.05 -11.02 50.94
N GLY A 151 -7.89 -11.27 49.92
CA GLY A 151 -9.00 -12.22 49.95
C GLY A 151 -10.31 -11.65 50.48
N HIS A 152 -10.43 -10.33 50.58
CA HIS A 152 -11.65 -9.60 50.88
C HIS A 152 -11.93 -8.60 49.78
N PRO A 153 -13.19 -8.39 49.40
CA PRO A 153 -13.47 -7.33 48.45
C PRO A 153 -13.09 -5.95 49.02
N MET A 154 -12.73 -5.01 48.13
CA MET A 154 -12.50 -3.57 48.36
C MET A 154 -12.90 -3.02 49.74
#